data_AF-A0A251SGB6-F1
#
_entry.id   AF-A0A251SGB6-F1
#
_cell.length_a   1.000
_cell.length_b   1.000
_cell.length_c   1.000
_cell.angle_alpha   90.00
_cell.angle_beta   90.00
_cell.angle_gamma   90.00
#
_symmetry.space_group_name_H-M   'P 1'
#
loop_
_entity.id
_entity.type
_entity.pdbx_description
1 polymer ?
#
loop_
_entity_poly.entity_id
_entity_poly.type
_entity_poly.pdbx_seq_one_letter_code
_entity_poly.pdbx_strand_id
1 'polypeptide(L)'
;MPVARPETSDSRIIAHVDMDCFYVQGQPTAVVQYNSWKGGGLIAVGYEARKDGVKRSMRGNEAKKVCPQIQLVQVPMARGKADLTIYRNAGSEVVSILARKGRCERASIDEVYLDLTDAAETMLKETPLENLENIDEEVLKSHVLGLSLNENDEKEIVREWLTRRDADHRDKLLACGAGFMGD
;
A
#
# COMPACT_ATOMS: atom_id res chain seq x y z
N MET A 1 11.56 -18.97 21.52
CA MET A 1 12.48 -19.58 20.54
C MET A 1 13.42 -18.48 20.08
N PRO A 2 14.76 -18.64 20.14
CA PRO A 2 15.64 -17.66 19.53
C PRO A 2 15.37 -17.70 18.02
N VAL A 3 14.88 -16.58 17.48
CA VAL A 3 14.74 -16.40 16.03
C VAL A 3 16.17 -16.39 15.50
N ALA A 4 16.54 -17.39 14.71
CA ALA A 4 17.82 -17.40 14.02
C ALA A 4 17.95 -16.08 13.27
N ARG A 5 18.96 -15.28 13.59
CA ARG A 5 19.30 -14.13 12.74
C ARG A 5 19.75 -14.72 11.41
N PRO A 6 19.10 -14.37 10.29
CA PRO A 6 19.61 -14.78 8.99
C PRO A 6 21.04 -14.25 8.87
N GLU A 7 21.92 -15.02 8.22
CA GLU A 7 23.26 -14.57 7.92
C GLU A 7 23.22 -13.21 7.21
N THR A 8 24.12 -12.31 7.58
CA THR A 8 24.22 -10.98 6.97
C THR A 8 24.86 -11.13 5.59
N SER A 9 24.08 -11.56 4.60
CA SER A 9 24.46 -11.45 3.20
C SER A 9 23.52 -10.47 2.51
N ASP A 10 24.12 -9.44 1.92
CA ASP A 10 23.54 -8.56 0.92
C ASP A 10 22.37 -7.65 1.34
N SER A 11 22.26 -6.56 0.59
CA SER A 11 21.28 -5.51 0.83
C SER A 11 19.91 -6.05 0.44
N ARG A 12 18.93 -5.98 1.33
CA ARG A 12 17.57 -6.46 1.07
C ARG A 12 16.69 -5.36 0.54
N ILE A 13 15.89 -5.69 -0.47
CA ILE A 13 14.87 -4.80 -1.01
C ILE A 13 13.52 -5.30 -0.54
N ILE A 14 12.90 -4.55 0.35
CA ILE A 14 11.62 -4.93 0.98
C ILE A 14 10.56 -3.90 0.58
N ALA A 15 9.48 -4.37 -0.01
CA ALA A 15 8.28 -3.57 -0.24
C ALA A 15 7.27 -3.80 0.90
N HIS A 16 6.65 -2.72 1.36
CA HIS A 16 5.46 -2.78 2.22
C HIS A 16 4.25 -2.37 1.38
N VAL A 17 3.32 -3.31 1.18
CA VAL A 17 2.12 -3.11 0.38
C VAL A 17 0.93 -3.00 1.33
N ASP A 18 0.24 -1.85 1.28
CA ASP A 18 -0.97 -1.55 2.05
C ASP A 18 -2.13 -1.31 1.07
N MET A 19 -3.26 -1.99 1.26
CA MET A 19 -4.41 -1.89 0.36
C MET A 19 -5.29 -0.67 0.67
N ASP A 20 -5.33 0.23 -0.29
CA ASP A 20 -6.11 1.45 -0.26
C ASP A 20 -7.60 1.26 0.05
N CYS A 21 -8.06 1.89 1.14
CA CYS A 21 -9.45 1.82 1.62
C CYS A 21 -10.04 0.41 1.52
N PHE A 22 -9.29 -0.61 1.92
CA PHE A 22 -9.58 -2.04 1.68
C PHE A 22 -11.05 -2.47 1.90
N TYR A 23 -11.72 -1.85 2.87
CA TYR A 23 -13.10 -2.16 3.23
C TYR A 23 -14.18 -1.50 2.33
N VAL A 24 -13.86 -0.41 1.60
CA VAL A 24 -14.80 0.44 0.84
C VAL A 24 -14.14 1.16 -0.35
N GLN A 25 -14.73 1.04 -1.54
CA GLN A 25 -14.25 1.72 -2.75
C GLN A 25 -15.39 2.34 -3.59
N GLY A 26 -15.05 3.30 -4.45
CA GLY A 26 -15.93 3.86 -5.49
C GLY A 26 -16.74 5.10 -5.08
N GLN A 27 -17.80 4.93 -4.29
CA GLN A 27 -18.71 6.01 -3.88
C GLN A 27 -18.37 6.55 -2.47
N PRO A 28 -18.94 7.70 -2.04
CA PRO A 28 -18.84 8.15 -0.66
C PRO A 28 -19.41 7.09 0.30
N THR A 29 -18.54 6.24 0.84
CA THR A 29 -18.92 5.07 1.63
C THR A 29 -18.02 4.96 2.85
N ALA A 30 -18.58 4.50 3.97
CA ALA A 30 -17.84 4.14 5.15
C ALA A 30 -18.35 2.83 5.75
N VAL A 31 -17.44 2.06 6.34
CA VAL A 31 -17.80 0.85 7.09
C VAL A 31 -17.99 1.20 8.54
N VAL A 32 -19.10 0.76 9.12
CA VAL A 32 -19.44 0.92 10.52
C VAL A 32 -19.37 -0.41 11.26
N GLN A 33 -18.78 -0.37 12.45
CA GLN A 33 -18.74 -1.48 13.38
C GLN A 33 -19.42 -1.08 14.69
N TYR A 34 -19.77 -2.08 15.50
CA TYR A 34 -20.39 -1.96 16.82
C TYR A 34 -21.88 -1.59 16.78
N ASN A 35 -22.43 -1.31 17.98
CA ASN A 35 -23.85 -1.12 18.23
C ASN A 35 -24.45 0.07 17.46
N SER A 36 -25.78 0.10 17.36
CA SER A 36 -26.56 1.15 16.70
C SER A 36 -26.42 2.55 17.34
N TRP A 37 -25.66 2.69 18.43
CA TRP A 37 -25.48 3.95 19.12
C TRP A 37 -24.86 4.99 18.19
N LYS A 38 -25.63 6.05 17.92
CA LYS A 38 -25.26 7.14 16.99
C LYS A 38 -24.83 6.65 15.60
N GLY A 39 -25.39 5.53 15.13
CA GLY A 39 -25.11 4.98 13.80
C GLY A 39 -23.81 4.17 13.69
N GLY A 40 -23.23 3.71 14.82
CA GLY A 40 -22.00 2.92 14.83
C GLY A 40 -20.72 3.76 14.70
N GLY A 41 -19.57 3.17 15.03
CA GLY A 41 -18.27 3.80 14.84
C GLY A 41 -17.70 3.47 13.47
N LEU A 42 -17.19 4.47 12.74
CA LEU A 42 -16.53 4.20 11.45
C LEU A 42 -15.22 3.45 11.67
N ILE A 43 -14.97 2.41 10.88
CA ILE A 43 -13.71 1.65 10.90
C ILE A 43 -12.90 1.83 9.63
N ALA A 44 -13.56 2.20 8.54
CA ALA A 44 -12.95 2.56 7.26
C ALA A 44 -13.80 3.65 6.59
N VAL A 45 -13.14 4.55 5.87
CA VAL A 45 -13.77 5.66 5.15
C VAL A 45 -13.16 5.71 3.76
N GLY A 46 -14.00 5.60 2.73
CA GLY A 46 -13.59 5.66 1.34
C GLY A 46 -13.13 7.06 0.93
N TYR A 47 -12.29 7.14 -0.10
CA TYR A 47 -11.66 8.38 -0.54
C TYR A 47 -12.65 9.50 -0.85
N GLU A 48 -13.76 9.21 -1.54
CA GLU A 48 -14.77 10.22 -1.84
C GLU A 48 -15.42 10.81 -0.59
N ALA A 49 -15.69 10.00 0.44
CA ALA A 49 -16.21 10.50 1.71
C ALA A 49 -15.15 11.31 2.49
N ARG A 50 -13.85 10.98 2.35
CA ARG A 50 -12.77 11.77 2.96
C ARG A 50 -12.64 13.16 2.33
N LYS A 51 -12.82 13.27 1.00
CA LYS A 51 -12.85 14.57 0.30
C LYS A 51 -13.95 15.48 0.84
N ASP A 52 -15.08 14.89 1.21
CA ASP A 52 -16.21 15.60 1.85
C ASP A 52 -15.98 15.89 3.35
N GLY A 53 -14.83 15.49 3.91
CA GLY A 53 -14.44 15.80 5.29
C GLY A 53 -14.79 14.73 6.33
N VAL A 54 -15.26 13.55 5.91
CA VAL A 54 -15.56 12.44 6.83
C VAL A 54 -14.25 11.85 7.37
N LYS A 55 -14.16 11.72 8.70
CA LYS A 55 -12.98 11.19 9.40
C LYS A 55 -13.28 9.83 10.02
N ARG A 56 -12.28 8.94 10.08
CA ARG A 56 -12.41 7.59 10.69
C ARG A 56 -12.88 7.64 12.16
N SER A 57 -12.57 8.71 12.90
CA SER A 57 -13.00 8.87 14.30
C SER A 57 -14.49 9.22 14.46
N MET A 58 -15.20 9.54 13.37
CA MET A 58 -16.62 9.91 13.42
C MET A 58 -17.52 8.70 13.68
N ARG A 59 -18.74 8.97 14.11
CA ARG A 59 -19.84 8.01 14.09
C ARG A 59 -20.71 8.17 12.85
N GLY A 60 -21.49 7.15 12.52
CA GLY A 60 -22.36 7.15 11.34
C GLY A 60 -23.29 8.36 11.24
N ASN A 61 -23.89 8.81 12.36
CA ASN A 61 -24.75 10.00 12.37
C ASN A 61 -23.98 11.29 12.14
N GLU A 62 -22.72 11.38 12.57
CA GLU A 62 -21.86 12.54 12.34
C GLU A 62 -21.41 12.56 10.87
N ALA A 63 -21.01 11.40 10.34
CA ALA A 63 -20.66 11.23 8.94
C ALA A 63 -21.79 11.64 8.00
N LYS A 64 -23.05 11.26 8.30
CA LYS A 64 -24.22 11.68 7.52
C LYS A 64 -24.52 13.17 7.57
N LYS A 65 -24.07 13.90 8.60
CA LYS A 65 -24.21 15.36 8.64
C LYS A 65 -23.19 16.04 7.75
N VAL A 66 -21.98 15.47 7.69
CA VAL A 66 -20.86 15.98 6.89
C VAL A 66 -21.04 15.64 5.40
N CYS A 67 -21.43 14.40 5.11
CA CYS A 67 -21.66 13.87 3.78
C CYS A 67 -23.04 13.20 3.73
N PRO A 68 -24.13 13.94 3.43
CA PRO A 68 -25.50 13.42 3.43
C PRO A 68 -25.73 12.21 2.50
N GLN A 69 -24.97 12.15 1.41
CA GLN A 69 -24.99 11.05 0.43
C GLN A 69 -24.18 9.82 0.87
N ILE A 70 -23.55 9.82 2.06
CA ILE A 70 -22.68 8.72 2.47
C ILE A 70 -23.45 7.42 2.65
N GLN A 71 -22.92 6.35 2.07
CA GLN A 71 -23.40 4.99 2.30
C GLN A 71 -22.67 4.39 3.51
N LEU A 72 -23.45 3.98 4.52
CA LEU A 72 -22.90 3.29 5.70
C LEU A 72 -23.10 1.80 5.55
N VAL A 73 -22.00 1.05 5.45
CA VAL A 73 -22.00 -0.41 5.34
C VAL A 73 -21.74 -1.01 6.71
N GLN A 74 -22.69 -1.75 7.24
CA GLN A 74 -22.56 -2.40 8.54
C GLN A 74 -21.79 -3.72 8.42
N VAL A 75 -20.74 -3.87 9.24
CA VAL A 75 -20.03 -5.16 9.37
C VAL A 75 -21.02 -6.21 9.89
N PRO A 76 -21.11 -7.39 9.25
CA PRO A 76 -21.94 -8.49 9.72
C PRO A 76 -21.64 -8.84 11.18
N MET A 77 -22.62 -9.36 11.91
CA MET A 77 -22.42 -9.81 13.28
C MET A 77 -22.60 -11.32 13.38
N ALA A 78 -21.64 -11.99 14.04
CA ALA A 78 -21.72 -13.40 14.38
C ALA A 78 -21.39 -13.58 15.87
N ARG A 79 -22.24 -14.31 16.60
CA ARG A 79 -22.06 -14.61 18.03
C ARG A 79 -21.85 -13.35 18.90
N GLY A 80 -22.58 -12.28 18.59
CA GLY A 80 -22.52 -11.01 19.33
C GLY A 80 -21.25 -10.18 19.10
N LYS A 81 -20.43 -10.54 18.09
CA LYS A 81 -19.23 -9.80 17.71
C LYS A 81 -19.25 -9.49 16.21
N ALA A 82 -18.47 -8.50 15.80
CA ALA A 82 -18.29 -8.18 14.40
C ALA A 82 -17.56 -9.34 13.68
N ASP A 83 -18.13 -9.75 12.56
CA ASP A 83 -17.59 -10.79 11.71
C ASP A 83 -16.85 -10.15 10.52
N LEU A 84 -15.53 -10.20 10.59
CA LEU A 84 -14.63 -9.66 9.56
C LEU A 84 -14.17 -10.74 8.57
N THR A 85 -14.79 -11.92 8.57
CA THR A 85 -14.34 -13.07 7.74
C THR A 85 -14.29 -12.73 6.25
N ILE A 86 -15.27 -11.97 5.74
CA ILE A 86 -15.28 -11.53 4.33
C ILE A 86 -14.02 -10.74 3.97
N TYR A 87 -13.59 -9.82 4.85
CA TYR A 87 -12.41 -9.00 4.63
C TYR A 87 -11.13 -9.82 4.81
N ARG A 88 -11.13 -10.78 5.74
CA ARG A 88 -9.96 -11.65 5.95
C ARG A 88 -9.71 -12.53 4.74
N ASN A 89 -10.78 -13.06 4.15
CA ASN A 89 -10.72 -13.89 2.94
C ASN A 89 -10.20 -13.06 1.76
N ALA A 90 -10.77 -11.88 1.53
CA ALA A 90 -10.30 -10.97 0.49
C ALA A 90 -8.79 -10.63 0.67
N GLY A 91 -8.35 -10.38 1.90
CA GLY A 91 -6.94 -10.08 2.16
C GLY A 91 -6.04 -11.29 1.90
N SER A 92 -6.52 -12.50 2.22
CA SER A 92 -5.81 -13.75 1.91
C SER A 92 -5.71 -14.00 0.40
N GLU A 93 -6.72 -13.61 -0.38
CA GLU A 93 -6.67 -13.70 -1.85
C GLU A 93 -5.57 -12.80 -2.41
N VAL A 94 -5.47 -11.55 -1.95
CA VAL A 94 -4.41 -10.63 -2.36
C VAL A 94 -3.03 -11.15 -1.98
N VAL A 95 -2.85 -11.63 -0.75
CA VAL A 95 -1.59 -12.26 -0.31
C VAL A 95 -1.24 -13.47 -1.20
N SER A 96 -2.24 -14.27 -1.61
CA SER A 96 -2.02 -15.42 -2.50
C SER A 96 -1.55 -15.03 -3.90
N ILE A 97 -1.89 -13.83 -4.36
CA ILE A 97 -1.39 -13.26 -5.62
C ILE A 97 0.05 -12.78 -5.42
N LEU A 98 0.30 -11.99 -4.37
CA LEU A 98 1.62 -11.42 -4.07
C LEU A 98 2.67 -12.51 -3.78
N ALA A 99 2.27 -13.61 -3.12
CA ALA A 99 3.14 -14.76 -2.86
C ALA A 99 3.66 -15.44 -4.14
N ARG A 100 3.05 -15.19 -5.31
CA ARG A 100 3.57 -15.67 -6.61
C ARG A 100 4.72 -14.82 -7.14
N LYS A 101 4.80 -13.54 -6.73
CA LYS A 101 5.86 -12.60 -7.13
C LYS A 101 7.11 -12.70 -6.24
N GLY A 102 7.02 -13.30 -5.05
CA GLY A 102 8.16 -13.47 -4.17
C GLY A 102 7.80 -13.93 -2.75
N ARG A 103 8.81 -13.96 -1.87
CA ARG A 103 8.62 -14.26 -0.45
C ARG A 103 7.86 -13.11 0.20
N CYS A 104 6.72 -13.39 0.83
CA CYS A 104 5.92 -12.38 1.50
C CYS A 104 5.56 -12.77 2.94
N GLU A 105 5.38 -11.77 3.79
CA GLU A 105 4.91 -11.89 5.17
C GLU A 105 3.69 -11.01 5.40
N ARG A 106 2.57 -11.61 5.79
CA ARG A 106 1.34 -10.88 6.11
C ARG A 106 1.49 -10.13 7.43
N ALA A 107 1.42 -8.80 7.38
CA ALA A 107 1.50 -7.93 8.56
C ALA A 107 0.11 -7.69 9.18
N SER A 108 -0.92 -7.54 8.34
CA SER A 108 -2.29 -7.27 8.79
C SER A 108 -3.33 -7.88 7.85
N ILE A 109 -4.60 -7.46 7.96
CA ILE A 109 -5.65 -7.91 7.03
C ILE A 109 -5.40 -7.39 5.60
N ASP A 110 -4.87 -6.18 5.49
CA ASP A 110 -4.64 -5.38 4.28
C ASP A 110 -3.17 -5.04 4.01
N GLU A 111 -2.24 -5.47 4.87
CA GLU A 111 -0.81 -5.18 4.74
C GLU A 111 0.03 -6.45 4.54
N VAL A 112 0.99 -6.37 3.60
CA VAL A 112 2.01 -7.41 3.36
C VAL A 112 3.40 -6.79 3.21
N TYR A 113 4.41 -7.45 3.78
CA TYR A 113 5.80 -7.25 3.38
C TYR A 113 6.16 -8.21 2.26
N LEU A 114 6.87 -7.74 1.25
CA LEU A 114 7.35 -8.52 0.11
C LEU A 114 8.86 -8.35 -0.01
N ASP A 115 9.60 -9.46 -0.03
CA ASP A 115 11.03 -9.48 -0.29
C ASP A 115 11.26 -9.53 -1.81
N LEU A 116 11.70 -8.40 -2.35
CA LEU A 116 11.98 -8.17 -3.77
C LEU A 116 13.47 -8.34 -4.11
N THR A 117 14.29 -8.76 -3.16
CA THR A 117 15.76 -8.79 -3.32
C THR A 117 16.18 -9.57 -4.56
N ASP A 118 15.63 -10.77 -4.76
CA ASP A 118 15.97 -11.64 -5.89
C ASP A 118 15.52 -11.04 -7.25
N ALA A 119 14.34 -10.39 -7.26
CA ALA A 119 13.80 -9.74 -8.45
C ALA A 119 14.61 -8.49 -8.82
N ALA A 120 14.96 -7.66 -7.84
CA ALA A 120 15.77 -6.47 -8.03
C ALA A 120 17.19 -6.81 -8.51
N GLU A 121 17.82 -7.84 -7.95
CA GLU A 121 19.12 -8.35 -8.39
C GLU A 121 19.09 -8.86 -9.85
N THR A 122 18.00 -9.54 -10.22
CA THR A 122 17.81 -10.03 -11.60
C THR A 122 17.66 -8.85 -12.57
N MET A 123 16.79 -7.90 -12.23
CA MET A 123 16.58 -6.70 -13.04
C MET A 123 17.87 -5.88 -13.20
N LEU A 124 18.65 -5.71 -12.12
CA LEU A 124 19.92 -4.99 -12.16
C LEU A 124 20.95 -5.63 -13.10
N LYS A 125 20.96 -6.97 -13.21
CA LYS A 125 21.88 -7.72 -14.08
C LYS A 125 21.43 -7.72 -15.54
N GLU A 126 20.13 -7.85 -15.78
CA GLU A 126 19.58 -8.04 -17.12
C GLU A 126 19.20 -6.72 -17.80
N THR A 127 18.46 -5.86 -17.10
CA THR A 127 17.91 -4.60 -17.64
C THR A 127 17.83 -3.54 -16.52
N PRO A 128 18.96 -2.93 -16.14
CA PRO A 128 18.96 -1.91 -15.09
C PRO A 128 18.18 -0.66 -15.55
N LEU A 129 17.56 0.06 -14.61
CA LEU A 129 16.71 1.22 -14.94
C LEU A 129 17.44 2.32 -15.69
N GLU A 130 18.73 2.52 -15.45
CA GLU A 130 19.57 3.48 -16.17
C GLU A 130 19.65 3.23 -17.69
N ASN A 131 19.27 2.02 -18.14
CA ASN A 131 19.24 1.60 -19.55
C ASN A 131 17.82 1.51 -20.12
N LEU A 132 16.77 1.74 -19.31
CA LEU A 132 15.39 1.73 -19.80
C LEU A 132 15.09 3.03 -20.57
N GLU A 133 14.54 2.88 -21.77
CA GLU A 133 14.09 4.03 -22.58
C GLU A 133 12.85 4.70 -21.98
N ASN A 134 11.99 3.93 -21.31
CA ASN A 134 10.77 4.41 -20.67
C ASN A 134 10.63 3.79 -19.28
N ILE A 135 10.26 4.62 -18.30
CA ILE A 135 9.91 4.21 -16.94
C ILE A 135 8.42 4.44 -16.77
N ASP A 136 7.73 3.48 -16.13
CA ASP A 136 6.29 3.58 -15.87
C ASP A 136 5.94 4.89 -15.13
N GLU A 137 4.91 5.58 -15.61
CA GLU A 137 4.44 6.86 -15.06
C GLU A 137 3.96 6.76 -13.60
N GLU A 138 3.50 5.59 -13.14
CA GLU A 138 3.16 5.35 -11.74
C GLU A 138 4.40 5.30 -10.86
N VAL A 139 5.50 4.70 -11.33
CA VAL A 139 6.77 4.67 -10.59
C VAL A 139 7.32 6.09 -10.42
N LEU A 140 7.13 6.96 -11.41
CA LEU A 140 7.57 8.36 -11.36
C LEU A 140 6.79 9.24 -10.38
N LYS A 141 5.61 8.80 -9.92
CA LYS A 141 4.86 9.48 -8.85
C LYS A 141 5.39 9.12 -7.45
N SER A 142 6.39 8.24 -7.36
CA SER A 142 6.95 7.80 -6.08
C SER A 142 7.57 8.94 -5.31
N HIS A 143 7.38 8.94 -4.00
CA HIS A 143 8.13 9.81 -3.11
C HIS A 143 9.43 9.12 -2.67
N VAL A 144 10.57 9.70 -3.02
CA VAL A 144 11.88 9.22 -2.58
C VAL A 144 12.31 9.99 -1.34
N LEU A 145 12.45 9.29 -0.22
CA LEU A 145 12.87 9.91 1.04
C LEU A 145 14.29 10.49 0.93
N GLY A 146 14.45 11.75 1.34
CA GLY A 146 15.74 12.44 1.31
C GLY A 146 16.03 13.19 0.01
N LEU A 147 15.16 13.10 -1.00
CA LEU A 147 15.19 14.02 -2.14
C LEU A 147 14.51 15.34 -1.78
N SER A 148 15.22 16.45 -1.97
CA SER A 148 14.64 17.79 -1.92
C SER A 148 13.97 18.08 -3.26
N LEU A 149 12.63 18.12 -3.26
CA LEU A 149 11.86 18.54 -4.43
C LEU A 149 11.92 20.08 -4.51
N ASN A 150 12.47 20.59 -5.61
CA ASN A 150 12.46 22.02 -5.95
C ASN A 150 11.23 22.30 -6.85
N GLU A 151 11.01 23.54 -7.30
CA GLU A 151 9.91 23.91 -8.24
C GLU A 151 9.97 23.22 -9.62
N ASN A 152 10.89 22.28 -9.84
CA ASN A 152 10.96 21.44 -11.04
C ASN A 152 9.85 20.37 -11.05
N ASP A 153 9.64 19.76 -12.21
CA ASP A 153 8.73 18.61 -12.36
C ASP A 153 9.18 17.46 -11.44
N GLU A 154 8.39 17.16 -10.40
CA GLU A 154 8.69 16.14 -9.39
C GLU A 154 9.00 14.78 -10.03
N LYS A 155 8.31 14.44 -11.12
CA LYS A 155 8.53 13.20 -11.86
C LYS A 155 9.91 13.14 -12.50
N GLU A 156 10.42 14.27 -12.96
CA GLU A 156 11.74 14.34 -13.58
C GLU A 156 12.83 14.14 -12.53
N ILE A 157 12.66 14.70 -11.32
CA ILE A 157 13.60 14.47 -10.20
C ILE A 157 13.63 12.98 -9.81
N VAL A 158 12.45 12.34 -9.74
CA VAL A 158 12.34 10.90 -9.45
C VAL A 158 12.98 10.07 -10.56
N ARG A 159 12.73 10.42 -11.84
CA ARG A 159 13.35 9.77 -13.00
C ARG A 159 14.87 9.87 -12.96
N GLU A 160 15.41 11.05 -12.70
CA GLU A 160 16.83 11.28 -12.55
C GLU A 160 17.39 10.37 -11.46
N TRP A 161 16.77 10.34 -10.27
CA TRP A 161 17.22 9.50 -9.16
C TRP A 161 17.22 8.00 -9.48
N LEU A 162 16.16 7.50 -10.14
CA LEU A 162 16.03 6.08 -10.53
C LEU A 162 17.07 5.65 -11.58
N THR A 163 17.59 6.59 -12.38
CA THR A 163 18.49 6.31 -13.51
C THR A 163 19.94 6.73 -13.27
N ARG A 164 20.29 7.06 -12.02
CA ARG A 164 21.64 7.50 -11.63
C ARG A 164 22.71 6.44 -11.90
N ARG A 165 23.60 6.73 -12.84
CA ARG A 165 24.71 5.84 -13.22
C ARG A 165 25.79 5.70 -12.16
N ASP A 166 26.00 6.76 -11.38
CA ASP A 166 27.01 6.86 -10.33
C ASP A 166 26.54 6.37 -8.96
N ALA A 167 25.30 5.88 -8.88
CA ALA A 167 24.73 5.31 -7.66
C ALA A 167 25.49 4.06 -7.20
N ASP A 168 25.52 3.84 -5.88
CA ASP A 168 26.07 2.61 -5.33
C ASP A 168 25.13 1.41 -5.59
N HIS A 169 25.60 0.19 -5.30
CA HIS A 169 24.83 -1.03 -5.52
C HIS A 169 23.46 -1.01 -4.81
N ARG A 170 23.36 -0.38 -3.64
CA ARG A 170 22.13 -0.37 -2.84
C ARG A 170 21.08 0.53 -3.47
N ASP A 171 21.49 1.72 -3.87
CA ASP A 171 20.63 2.67 -4.57
C ASP A 171 20.15 2.07 -5.91
N LYS A 172 21.04 1.39 -6.64
CA LYS A 172 20.67 0.69 -7.89
C LYS A 172 19.66 -0.44 -7.66
N LEU A 173 19.87 -1.26 -6.62
CA LEU A 173 18.90 -2.29 -6.24
C LEU A 173 17.56 -1.68 -5.80
N LEU A 174 17.57 -0.57 -5.07
CA LEU A 174 16.35 0.10 -4.63
C LEU A 174 15.57 0.67 -5.83
N ALA A 175 16.27 1.26 -6.80
CA ALA A 175 15.66 1.70 -8.05
C ALA A 175 15.01 0.51 -8.78
N CYS A 176 15.73 -0.61 -8.96
CA CYS A 176 15.18 -1.84 -9.55
C CYS A 176 13.96 -2.38 -8.81
N GLY A 177 13.98 -2.35 -7.47
CA GLY A 177 12.82 -2.70 -6.64
C GLY A 177 11.60 -1.83 -6.90
N ALA A 178 11.80 -0.51 -7.06
CA ALA A 178 10.73 0.42 -7.40
C ALA A 178 10.15 0.14 -8.81
N GLY A 179 11.02 -0.14 -9.79
CA GLY A 179 10.60 -0.51 -11.15
C GLY A 179 9.74 -1.77 -11.18
N PHE A 180 10.14 -2.82 -10.46
CA PHE A 180 9.39 -4.08 -10.40
C PHE A 180 7.98 -3.95 -9.78
N MET A 181 7.75 -2.93 -8.95
CA MET A 181 6.43 -2.64 -8.39
C MET A 181 5.52 -1.90 -9.37
N GLY A 182 6.08 -1.25 -10.40
CA GLY A 182 5.33 -0.59 -11.47
C GLY A 182 4.78 -1.54 -12.53
N ASP A 183 5.39 -2.72 -12.70
CA ASP A 183 5.01 -3.77 -13.67
C ASP A 183 3.91 -4.73 -13.16
#